data_AF-A0A517LA61-F1
#
_entry.id   AF-A0A517LA61-F1
#
_cell.length_a   1.000
_cell.length_b   1.000
_cell.length_c   1.000
_cell.angle_alpha   90.00
_cell.angle_beta   90.00
_cell.angle_gamma   90.00
#
_symmetry.space_group_name_H-M   'P 1'
#
loop_
_entity.id
_entity.type
_entity.pdbx_description
1 polymer ?
#
loop_
_entity_poly.entity_id
_entity_poly.type
_entity_poly.pdbx_seq_one_letter_code
_entity_poly.pdbx_strand_id
1 'polypeptide(L)'
;MQVHAYNNDTYILRQSGLTDYEKPFLYLLFGHGKVYLLDTGSLNGHPAPIIANIIADYKAANPAPLELIVGHSHSHWDHVAGDPEMKNFSMPGVTTRFIAPDLESVIQGYSFQSWPVDTTILDLGSRKLDVIPLPGHTPDAIAIYDRQTGLLLTGDSVYPGRIYLPLNAITIFKESHSRLRRFAFDPAHDIQWILGCHIEQKKTPFEEYPVGTRRQPDEHPLQLNLSILDDMEKGLDKLHVGMNPGQIMFKEFSWVIEVTNNMRQEWRHNDQLPLST
;
A
#
# COMPACT_ATOMS: atom_id res chain seq x y z
N MET A 1 11.39 6.03 11.49
CA MET A 1 10.16 5.19 11.39
C MET A 1 9.90 4.55 12.74
N GLN A 2 8.63 4.26 13.06
CA GLN A 2 8.24 3.38 14.16
C GLN A 2 8.11 1.95 13.63
N VAL A 3 8.55 0.96 14.38
CA VAL A 3 8.45 -0.46 14.01
C VAL A 3 7.49 -1.16 14.96
N HIS A 4 6.54 -1.90 14.40
CA HIS A 4 5.67 -2.82 15.11
C HIS A 4 5.94 -4.23 14.61
N ALA A 5 6.54 -5.08 15.46
CA ALA A 5 6.65 -6.51 15.20
C ALA A 5 5.27 -7.14 15.45
N TYR A 6 4.52 -7.42 14.37
CA TYR A 6 3.21 -8.04 14.45
C TYR A 6 3.33 -9.48 14.97
N ASN A 7 4.38 -10.18 14.52
CA ASN A 7 4.84 -11.46 15.02
C ASN A 7 6.35 -11.62 14.69
N ASN A 8 6.90 -12.84 14.78
CA ASN A 8 8.33 -13.09 14.59
C ASN A 8 8.86 -12.81 13.17
N ASP A 9 8.00 -12.81 12.16
CA ASP A 9 8.37 -12.73 10.74
C ASP A 9 7.58 -11.67 9.96
N THR A 10 6.84 -10.81 10.66
CA THR A 10 5.99 -9.78 10.06
C THR A 10 6.17 -8.47 10.81
N TYR A 11 6.64 -7.45 10.11
CA TYR A 11 6.89 -6.12 10.65
C TYR A 11 6.09 -5.08 9.89
N ILE A 12 5.42 -4.22 10.64
CA ILE A 12 4.69 -3.06 10.13
C ILE A 12 5.48 -1.82 10.53
N LEU A 13 5.90 -1.02 9.56
CA LEU A 13 6.70 0.18 9.78
C LEU A 13 5.83 1.40 9.48
N ARG A 14 5.77 2.36 10.41
CA ARG A 14 5.10 3.66 10.21
C ARG A 14 6.14 4.76 10.01
N GLN A 15 6.04 5.51 8.92
CA GLN A 15 6.82 6.73 8.75
C GLN A 15 6.30 7.86 9.65
N SER A 16 7.22 8.66 10.20
CA SER A 16 6.88 9.71 11.15
C SER A 16 6.23 10.91 10.47
N GLY A 17 5.23 11.51 11.12
CA GLY A 17 4.67 12.81 10.71
C GLY A 17 5.67 13.96 10.75
N LEU A 18 6.81 13.76 11.44
CA LEU A 18 7.90 14.74 11.47
C LEU A 18 8.69 14.77 10.15
N THR A 19 8.77 13.65 9.45
CA THR A 19 9.52 13.53 8.18
C THR A 19 8.67 13.89 6.97
N ASP A 20 7.41 13.46 6.98
CA ASP A 20 6.44 13.75 5.92
C ASP A 20 5.00 13.57 6.44
N TYR A 21 4.03 14.31 5.90
CA TYR A 21 2.65 14.25 6.39
C TYR A 21 1.88 13.02 5.92
N GLU A 22 2.31 12.38 4.83
CA GLU A 22 1.66 11.17 4.30
C GLU A 22 1.74 10.00 5.28
N LYS A 23 2.81 9.98 6.10
CA LYS A 23 3.03 8.99 7.17
C LYS A 23 2.75 7.54 6.73
N PRO A 24 3.30 7.09 5.58
CA PRO A 24 2.93 5.80 5.02
C PRO A 24 3.30 4.62 5.93
N PHE A 25 2.60 3.52 5.73
CA PHE A 25 2.91 2.22 6.28
C PHE A 25 3.66 1.37 5.27
N LEU A 26 4.77 0.77 5.69
CA LEU A 26 5.55 -0.20 4.91
C LEU A 26 5.44 -1.56 5.60
N TYR A 27 5.52 -2.63 4.82
CA TYR A 27 5.38 -3.99 5.33
C TYR A 27 6.61 -4.83 4.98
N LEU A 28 7.24 -5.42 5.99
CA LEU A 28 8.39 -6.30 5.82
C LEU A 28 8.03 -7.72 6.27
N LEU A 29 7.95 -8.63 5.30
CA LEU A 29 7.41 -9.98 5.45
C LEU A 29 8.53 -11.00 5.21
N PHE A 30 8.95 -11.70 6.26
CA PHE A 30 9.96 -12.75 6.16
C PHE A 30 9.32 -14.09 5.78
N GLY A 31 10.01 -14.83 4.92
CA GLY A 31 9.80 -16.25 4.67
C GLY A 31 11.11 -17.03 4.83
N HIS A 32 11.21 -18.16 4.14
CA HIS A 32 12.42 -18.99 4.15
C HIS A 32 13.32 -18.65 2.96
N GLY A 33 14.44 -17.98 3.24
CA GLY A 33 15.42 -17.57 2.22
C GLY A 33 15.06 -16.29 1.48
N LYS A 34 13.87 -15.72 1.71
CA LYS A 34 13.43 -14.46 1.11
C LYS A 34 12.72 -13.58 2.12
N VAL A 35 12.78 -12.27 1.89
CA VAL A 35 12.03 -11.25 2.63
C VAL A 35 11.43 -10.29 1.61
N TYR A 36 10.16 -9.92 1.81
CA TYR A 36 9.46 -8.99 0.93
C TYR A 36 9.23 -7.66 1.66
N LEU A 37 9.68 -6.57 1.04
CA LEU A 37 9.33 -5.21 1.42
C LEU A 37 8.27 -4.71 0.46
N LEU A 38 7.10 -4.36 1.00
CA LEU A 38 6.04 -3.65 0.29
C LEU A 38 6.12 -2.16 0.66
N ASP A 39 6.30 -1.34 -0.37
CA ASP A 39 6.49 0.11 -0.36
C ASP A 39 7.81 0.55 0.31
N THR A 40 8.35 1.68 -0.15
CA THR A 40 9.61 2.28 0.34
C THR A 40 9.39 3.62 1.05
N GLY A 41 8.12 4.00 1.22
CA GLY A 41 7.70 5.16 1.99
C GLY A 41 7.78 6.47 1.22
N SER A 42 7.66 7.56 2.00
CA SER A 42 7.51 8.93 1.53
C SER A 42 8.79 9.75 1.77
N LEU A 43 8.80 11.01 1.35
CA LEU A 43 9.93 11.93 1.47
C LEU A 43 10.57 11.91 2.86
N ASN A 44 11.91 11.93 2.90
CA ASN A 44 12.69 11.91 4.14
C ASN A 44 12.42 10.69 5.06
N GLY A 45 11.85 9.61 4.52
CA GLY A 45 11.55 8.39 5.27
C GLY A 45 12.79 7.57 5.64
N HIS A 46 13.76 7.51 4.71
CA HIS A 46 15.03 6.78 4.85
C HIS A 46 14.84 5.34 5.40
N PRO A 47 14.15 4.44 4.68
CA PRO A 47 13.81 3.11 5.16
C PRO A 47 15.02 2.16 5.33
N ALA A 48 16.12 2.31 4.61
CA ALA A 48 17.14 1.25 4.57
C ALA A 48 17.83 0.95 5.90
N PRO A 49 18.19 1.93 6.77
CA PRO A 49 18.87 1.62 8.02
C PRO A 49 17.99 0.81 8.97
N ILE A 50 16.69 1.13 9.02
CA ILE A 50 15.76 0.39 9.88
C ILE A 50 15.49 -1.01 9.32
N ILE A 51 15.38 -1.15 8.00
CA ILE A 51 15.24 -2.46 7.33
C ILE A 51 16.49 -3.32 7.55
N ALA A 52 17.69 -2.74 7.42
CA ALA A 52 18.95 -3.44 7.66
C ALA A 52 19.05 -3.96 9.09
N ASN A 53 18.61 -3.17 10.09
CA ASN A 53 18.58 -3.61 11.48
C ASN A 53 17.62 -4.79 11.69
N ILE A 54 16.39 -4.73 11.15
CA ILE A 54 15.42 -5.82 11.27
C ILE A 54 15.94 -7.09 10.58
N ILE A 55 16.54 -6.96 9.38
CA ILE A 55 17.14 -8.10 8.67
C ILE A 55 18.34 -8.67 9.45
N ALA A 56 19.17 -7.83 10.07
CA ALA A 56 20.29 -8.29 10.89
C ALA A 56 19.81 -9.11 12.09
N ASP A 57 18.78 -8.64 12.79
CA ASP A 57 18.17 -9.34 13.92
C ASP A 57 17.57 -10.68 13.47
N TYR A 58 16.85 -10.70 12.35
CA TYR A 58 16.33 -11.95 11.78
C TYR A 58 17.44 -12.94 11.41
N LYS A 59 18.52 -12.45 10.77
CA LYS A 59 19.67 -13.28 10.37
C LYS A 59 20.49 -13.79 11.55
N ALA A 60 20.48 -13.12 12.70
CA ALA A 60 21.13 -13.63 13.90
C ALA A 60 20.54 -14.97 14.35
N ALA A 61 19.23 -15.18 14.16
CA ALA A 61 18.57 -16.46 14.36
C ALA A 61 18.58 -17.36 13.10
N ASN A 62 18.73 -16.77 11.91
CA ASN A 62 18.63 -17.45 10.61
C ASN A 62 19.83 -17.09 9.68
N PRO A 63 21.01 -17.71 9.87
CA PRO A 63 22.25 -17.28 9.22
C PRO A 63 22.30 -17.53 7.70
N ALA A 64 21.31 -18.23 7.13
CA ALA A 64 21.25 -18.49 5.69
C ALA A 64 21.18 -17.19 4.85
N PRO A 65 21.68 -17.19 3.60
CA PRO A 65 21.49 -16.08 2.68
C PRO A 65 20.01 -15.72 2.49
N LEU A 66 19.73 -14.43 2.27
CA LEU A 66 18.38 -13.91 2.02
C LEU A 66 18.32 -13.15 0.70
N GLU A 67 17.22 -13.28 -0.03
CA GLU A 67 16.83 -12.36 -1.09
C GLU A 67 15.81 -11.34 -0.54
N LEU A 68 16.18 -10.06 -0.51
CA LEU A 68 15.25 -8.96 -0.28
C LEU A 68 14.56 -8.60 -1.59
N ILE A 69 13.26 -8.86 -1.67
CA ILE A 69 12.40 -8.45 -2.77
C ILE A 69 11.75 -7.13 -2.39
N VAL A 70 11.97 -6.08 -3.17
CA VAL A 70 11.34 -4.78 -2.99
C VAL A 70 10.28 -4.61 -4.06
N GLY A 71 9.04 -4.42 -3.63
CA GLY A 71 7.91 -4.14 -4.50
C GLY A 71 7.02 -3.04 -3.92
N HIS A 72 6.04 -2.61 -4.69
CA HIS A 72 5.21 -1.46 -4.34
C HIS A 72 3.74 -1.83 -4.54
N SER A 73 2.89 -1.28 -3.69
CA SER A 73 1.44 -1.38 -3.88
C SER A 73 1.00 -0.55 -5.08
N HIS A 74 1.69 0.56 -5.39
CA HIS A 74 1.57 1.32 -6.64
C HIS A 74 2.68 2.39 -6.80
N SER A 75 2.60 3.18 -7.87
CA SER A 75 3.63 4.12 -8.36
C SER A 75 3.61 5.56 -7.83
N HIS A 76 2.76 5.91 -6.86
CA HIS A 76 2.79 7.26 -6.29
C HIS A 76 4.01 7.49 -5.41
N TRP A 77 4.41 8.76 -5.31
CA TRP A 77 5.70 9.18 -4.75
C TRP A 77 5.86 8.81 -3.27
N ASP A 78 4.76 8.76 -2.53
CA ASP A 78 4.64 8.40 -1.13
C ASP A 78 4.75 6.89 -0.85
N HIS A 79 4.83 6.10 -1.91
CA HIS A 79 5.14 4.66 -1.89
C HIS A 79 6.55 4.35 -2.37
N VAL A 80 7.16 5.24 -3.15
CA VAL A 80 8.41 4.97 -3.90
C VAL A 80 9.55 5.94 -3.54
N ALA A 81 9.37 6.88 -2.61
CA ALA A 81 10.39 7.89 -2.31
C ALA A 81 11.68 7.30 -1.73
N GLY A 82 11.60 6.11 -1.12
CA GLY A 82 12.76 5.37 -0.61
C GLY A 82 13.52 4.57 -1.67
N ASP A 83 13.04 4.52 -2.92
CA ASP A 83 13.62 3.72 -4.00
C ASP A 83 15.12 3.95 -4.23
N PRO A 84 15.65 5.19 -4.24
CA PRO A 84 17.07 5.41 -4.44
C PRO A 84 17.93 4.71 -3.38
N GLU A 85 17.44 4.63 -2.14
CA GLU A 85 18.13 3.96 -1.05
C GLU A 85 18.01 2.43 -1.20
N MET A 86 16.81 1.94 -1.51
CA MET A 86 16.54 0.50 -1.61
C MET A 86 17.18 -0.15 -2.84
N LYS A 87 17.30 0.56 -3.97
CA LYS A 87 18.06 0.09 -5.15
C LYS A 87 19.55 -0.07 -4.87
N ASN A 88 20.07 0.74 -3.94
CA ASN A 88 21.47 0.70 -3.50
C ASN A 88 21.65 -0.09 -2.19
N PHE A 89 20.59 -0.77 -1.70
CA PHE A 89 20.65 -1.55 -0.47
C PHE A 89 21.67 -2.67 -0.60
N SER A 90 22.61 -2.72 0.35
CA SER A 90 23.66 -3.73 0.39
C SER A 90 23.90 -4.16 1.83
N MET A 91 23.89 -5.47 2.06
CA MET A 91 24.16 -6.09 3.34
C MET A 91 24.79 -7.47 3.13
N PRO A 92 25.82 -7.87 3.90
CA PRO A 92 26.44 -9.18 3.75
C PRO A 92 25.43 -10.34 3.86
N GLY A 93 25.43 -11.22 2.87
CA GLY A 93 24.51 -12.36 2.82
C GLY A 93 23.05 -11.97 2.52
N VAL A 94 22.83 -10.79 1.94
CA VAL A 94 21.53 -10.33 1.43
C VAL A 94 21.69 -9.84 0.00
N THR A 95 20.91 -10.38 -0.93
CA THR A 95 20.80 -9.87 -2.30
C THR A 95 19.50 -9.10 -2.47
N THR A 96 19.43 -8.13 -3.39
CA THR A 96 18.23 -7.34 -3.63
C THR A 96 17.64 -7.62 -5.01
N ARG A 97 16.34 -7.94 -5.07
CA ARG A 97 15.53 -7.97 -6.28
C ARG A 97 14.54 -6.82 -6.22
N PHE A 98 14.70 -5.85 -7.11
CA PHE A 98 13.86 -4.65 -7.14
C PHE A 98 12.83 -4.76 -8.28
N ILE A 99 11.55 -4.69 -7.96
CA ILE A 99 10.45 -4.65 -8.94
C ILE A 99 10.03 -3.18 -9.10
N ALA A 100 10.28 -2.61 -10.29
CA ALA A 100 9.97 -1.21 -10.52
C ALA A 100 8.45 -0.93 -10.46
N PRO A 101 8.04 0.23 -9.93
CA PRO A 101 6.64 0.59 -9.77
C PRO A 101 6.08 1.17 -11.08
N ASP A 102 6.01 0.32 -12.10
CA ASP A 102 5.36 0.60 -13.37
C ASP A 102 4.65 -0.67 -13.85
N LEU A 103 3.63 -0.50 -14.69
CA LEU A 103 2.76 -1.62 -15.07
C LEU A 103 3.52 -2.77 -15.74
N GLU A 104 4.49 -2.48 -16.61
CA GLU A 104 5.25 -3.51 -17.31
C GLU A 104 6.10 -4.32 -16.32
N SER A 105 6.83 -3.62 -15.45
CA SER A 105 7.65 -4.22 -14.42
C SER A 105 6.85 -4.99 -13.39
N VAL A 106 5.64 -4.54 -13.03
CA VAL A 106 4.72 -5.26 -12.14
C VAL A 106 4.25 -6.56 -12.79
N ILE A 107 3.81 -6.50 -14.05
CA ILE A 107 3.37 -7.68 -14.82
C ILE A 107 4.49 -8.72 -14.89
N GLN A 108 5.69 -8.30 -15.29
CA GLN A 108 6.85 -9.19 -15.43
C GLN A 108 7.35 -9.68 -14.05
N GLY A 109 7.48 -8.77 -13.09
CA GLY A 109 8.05 -9.02 -11.77
C GLY A 109 7.25 -10.04 -10.95
N TYR A 110 5.92 -9.98 -11.02
CA TYR A 110 5.02 -10.94 -10.36
C TYR A 110 4.50 -12.02 -11.32
N SER A 111 5.00 -12.06 -12.55
CA SER A 111 4.71 -13.11 -13.55
C SER A 111 3.22 -13.25 -13.92
N PHE A 112 2.50 -12.13 -13.99
CA PHE A 112 1.12 -12.11 -14.46
C PHE A 112 1.03 -12.57 -15.92
N GLN A 113 0.08 -13.47 -16.20
CA GLN A 113 -0.19 -13.95 -17.56
C GLN A 113 -1.29 -13.11 -18.22
N SER A 114 -2.36 -12.80 -17.48
CA SER A 114 -3.49 -11.99 -17.96
C SER A 114 -3.80 -10.85 -16.98
N TRP A 115 -3.14 -9.70 -17.14
CA TRP A 115 -3.47 -8.51 -16.36
C TRP A 115 -4.81 -7.90 -16.82
N PRO A 116 -5.71 -7.47 -15.92
CA PRO A 116 -5.67 -7.53 -14.45
C PRO A 116 -6.55 -8.66 -13.87
N VAL A 117 -6.80 -9.72 -14.63
CA VAL A 117 -7.78 -10.76 -14.29
C VAL A 117 -7.20 -11.82 -13.35
N ASP A 118 -5.95 -12.22 -13.59
CA ASP A 118 -5.31 -13.29 -12.83
C ASP A 118 -4.76 -12.80 -11.49
N THR A 119 -4.74 -13.70 -10.50
CA THR A 119 -3.96 -13.55 -9.26
C THR A 119 -2.71 -14.42 -9.36
N THR A 120 -1.55 -13.91 -8.95
CA THR A 120 -0.29 -14.68 -8.93
C THR A 120 0.18 -14.94 -7.51
N ILE A 121 1.23 -15.75 -7.35
CA ILE A 121 1.81 -16.07 -6.05
C ILE A 121 3.26 -15.61 -6.02
N LEU A 122 3.59 -14.72 -5.10
CA LEU A 122 4.97 -14.47 -4.69
C LEU A 122 5.35 -15.47 -3.59
N ASP A 123 6.23 -16.40 -3.94
CA ASP A 123 6.71 -17.47 -3.05
C ASP A 123 7.99 -17.03 -2.32
N LEU A 124 7.86 -16.82 -0.99
CA LEU A 124 8.95 -16.50 -0.08
C LEU A 124 9.54 -17.76 0.59
N GLY A 125 9.31 -18.95 0.04
CA GLY A 125 9.70 -20.24 0.59
C GLY A 125 8.58 -20.85 1.42
N SER A 126 8.65 -20.72 2.75
CA SER A 126 7.61 -21.22 3.66
C SER A 126 6.35 -20.36 3.69
N ARG A 127 6.37 -19.17 3.09
CA ARG A 127 5.31 -18.17 3.12
C ARG A 127 4.90 -17.80 1.70
N LYS A 128 3.60 -17.83 1.44
CA LYS A 128 3.02 -17.54 0.12
C LYS A 128 2.19 -16.27 0.22
N LEU A 129 2.45 -15.36 -0.70
CA LEU A 129 1.72 -14.11 -0.84
C LEU A 129 0.95 -14.13 -2.15
N ASP A 130 -0.37 -13.99 -2.11
CA ASP A 130 -1.18 -13.78 -3.31
C ASP A 130 -1.08 -12.32 -3.74
N VAL A 131 -0.78 -12.09 -5.02
CA VAL A 131 -0.64 -10.76 -5.62
C VAL A 131 -1.85 -10.52 -6.51
N ILE A 132 -2.67 -9.53 -6.14
CA ILE A 132 -3.99 -9.27 -6.71
C ILE A 132 -3.97 -7.94 -7.46
N PRO A 133 -4.23 -7.90 -8.78
CA PRO A 133 -4.30 -6.66 -9.54
C PRO A 133 -5.47 -5.77 -9.11
N LEU A 134 -5.18 -4.52 -8.78
CA LEU A 134 -6.15 -3.48 -8.42
C LEU A 134 -6.02 -2.19 -9.27
N PRO A 135 -5.91 -2.27 -10.61
CA PRO A 135 -5.86 -1.06 -11.41
C PRO A 135 -7.08 -0.17 -11.18
N GLY A 136 -6.83 1.13 -11.07
CA GLY A 136 -7.86 2.16 -11.00
C GLY A 136 -7.39 3.40 -10.26
N HIS A 137 -6.83 3.24 -9.05
CA HIS A 137 -6.12 4.34 -8.38
C HIS A 137 -4.89 4.75 -9.18
N THR A 138 -4.08 3.76 -9.55
CA THR A 138 -3.13 3.83 -10.66
C THR A 138 -3.28 2.60 -11.56
N PRO A 139 -2.73 2.60 -12.79
CA PRO A 139 -2.78 1.44 -13.67
C PRO A 139 -2.00 0.21 -13.15
N ASP A 140 -0.99 0.42 -12.31
CA ASP A 140 -0.05 -0.59 -11.80
C ASP A 140 -0.40 -1.14 -10.40
N ALA A 141 -1.46 -0.62 -9.78
CA ALA A 141 -1.79 -0.93 -8.38
C ALA A 141 -2.09 -2.42 -8.13
N ILE A 142 -1.62 -2.92 -6.99
CA ILE A 142 -1.80 -4.30 -6.50
C ILE A 142 -2.18 -4.34 -5.02
N ALA A 143 -2.84 -5.42 -4.61
CA ALA A 143 -2.92 -5.85 -3.22
C ALA A 143 -2.11 -7.12 -2.99
N ILE A 144 -1.69 -7.32 -1.74
CA ILE A 144 -0.97 -8.51 -1.28
C ILE A 144 -1.79 -9.18 -0.18
N TYR A 145 -2.21 -10.42 -0.40
CA TYR A 145 -2.78 -11.26 0.66
C TYR A 145 -1.72 -12.22 1.19
N ASP A 146 -1.42 -12.10 2.48
CA ASP A 146 -0.50 -13.01 3.14
C ASP A 146 -1.25 -14.19 3.77
N ARG A 147 -1.08 -15.38 3.17
CA ARG A 147 -1.75 -16.60 3.62
C ARG A 147 -1.37 -17.02 5.05
N GLN A 148 -0.23 -16.57 5.56
CA GLN A 148 0.22 -16.95 6.90
C GLN A 148 -0.48 -16.14 8.00
N THR A 149 -0.68 -14.84 7.80
CA THR A 149 -1.25 -13.95 8.82
C THR A 149 -2.71 -13.57 8.56
N GLY A 150 -3.22 -13.82 7.35
CA GLY A 150 -4.53 -13.36 6.92
C GLY A 150 -4.61 -11.85 6.70
N LEU A 151 -3.46 -11.16 6.60
CA LEU A 151 -3.42 -9.73 6.30
C LEU A 151 -3.62 -9.49 4.80
N LEU A 152 -4.54 -8.60 4.46
CA LEU A 152 -4.75 -8.10 3.09
C LEU A 152 -4.21 -6.67 3.00
N LEU A 153 -3.07 -6.49 2.34
CA LEU A 153 -2.38 -5.22 2.18
C LEU A 153 -2.84 -4.57 0.88
N THR A 154 -3.51 -3.42 0.97
CA THR A 154 -4.30 -2.86 -0.16
C THR A 154 -3.76 -1.55 -0.71
N GLY A 155 -2.63 -1.07 -0.19
CA GLY A 155 -2.08 0.24 -0.54
C GLY A 155 -3.15 1.32 -0.42
N ASP A 156 -3.37 2.03 -1.51
CA ASP A 156 -4.33 3.15 -1.59
C ASP A 156 -5.67 2.77 -2.23
N SER A 157 -5.87 1.48 -2.50
CA SER A 157 -7.16 1.00 -2.98
C SER A 157 -8.18 0.92 -1.84
N VAL A 158 -7.77 0.51 -0.64
CA VAL A 158 -8.64 0.40 0.54
C VAL A 158 -7.87 0.81 1.78
N TYR A 159 -8.24 1.92 2.42
CA TYR A 159 -7.59 2.39 3.64
C TYR A 159 -8.48 3.43 4.35
N PRO A 160 -8.25 3.73 5.64
CA PRO A 160 -9.04 4.70 6.37
C PRO A 160 -8.70 6.16 5.98
N GLY A 161 -9.07 6.56 4.76
CA GLY A 161 -8.75 7.86 4.19
C GLY A 161 -9.44 8.16 2.86
N ARG A 162 -8.87 9.10 2.11
CA ARG A 162 -9.37 9.66 0.85
C ARG A 162 -8.95 8.84 -0.35
N ILE A 163 -9.76 7.90 -0.77
CA ILE A 163 -9.43 7.05 -1.91
C ILE A 163 -9.62 7.85 -3.21
N TYR A 164 -8.50 8.23 -3.83
CA TYR A 164 -8.49 9.00 -5.06
C TYR A 164 -8.78 8.12 -6.26
N LEU A 165 -9.70 8.60 -7.11
CA LEU A 165 -10.17 7.91 -8.30
C LEU A 165 -10.22 8.86 -9.49
N PRO A 166 -9.37 8.65 -10.52
CA PRO A 166 -9.48 9.35 -11.78
C PRO A 166 -10.80 9.05 -12.51
N LEU A 167 -11.46 10.07 -13.07
CA LEU A 167 -12.74 9.94 -13.78
C LEU A 167 -12.70 8.90 -14.92
N ASN A 168 -11.58 8.81 -15.64
CA ASN A 168 -11.40 7.85 -16.73
C ASN A 168 -11.14 6.41 -16.23
N ALA A 169 -10.89 6.21 -14.94
CA ALA A 169 -10.57 4.92 -14.34
C ALA A 169 -11.76 4.31 -13.57
N ILE A 170 -12.92 4.98 -13.51
CA ILE A 170 -14.10 4.51 -12.77
C ILE A 170 -14.46 3.06 -13.10
N THR A 171 -14.54 2.71 -14.39
CA THR A 171 -14.94 1.35 -14.80
C THR A 171 -13.97 0.30 -14.29
N ILE A 172 -12.66 0.49 -14.53
CA ILE A 172 -11.65 -0.49 -14.12
C ILE A 172 -11.51 -0.57 -12.60
N PHE A 173 -11.66 0.57 -11.92
CA PHE A 173 -11.65 0.63 -10.46
C PHE A 173 -12.83 -0.16 -9.86
N LYS A 174 -14.04 -0.02 -10.40
CA LYS A 174 -15.21 -0.82 -9.99
C LYS A 174 -14.94 -2.32 -10.16
N GLU A 175 -14.42 -2.72 -11.32
CA GLU A 175 -14.07 -4.12 -11.59
C GLU A 175 -13.01 -4.65 -10.62
N SER A 176 -11.99 -3.85 -10.30
CA SER A 176 -10.93 -4.18 -9.34
C SER A 176 -11.49 -4.42 -7.94
N HIS A 177 -12.36 -3.54 -7.45
CA HIS A 177 -12.97 -3.69 -6.15
C HIS A 177 -13.92 -4.88 -6.06
N SER A 178 -14.69 -5.16 -7.13
CA SER A 178 -15.52 -6.36 -7.18
C SER A 178 -14.70 -7.65 -7.28
N ARG A 179 -13.52 -7.64 -7.91
CA ARG A 179 -12.56 -8.76 -7.85
C ARG A 179 -12.01 -8.93 -6.43
N LEU A 180 -11.54 -7.85 -5.81
CA LEU A 180 -11.01 -7.86 -4.45
C LEU A 180 -12.04 -8.39 -3.45
N ARG A 181 -13.29 -7.92 -3.53
CA ARG A 181 -14.37 -8.39 -2.69
C ARG A 181 -14.66 -9.87 -2.90
N ARG A 182 -14.76 -10.34 -4.14
CA ARG A 182 -14.97 -11.78 -4.41
C ARG A 182 -13.82 -12.63 -3.86
N PHE A 183 -12.58 -12.19 -4.03
CA PHE A 183 -11.42 -12.85 -3.44
C PHE A 183 -11.54 -12.89 -1.92
N ALA A 184 -11.86 -11.75 -1.30
CA ALA A 184 -11.82 -11.61 0.14
C ALA A 184 -12.95 -12.32 0.89
N PHE A 185 -14.10 -12.54 0.22
CA PHE A 185 -15.22 -13.32 0.76
C PHE A 185 -15.22 -14.79 0.30
N ASP A 186 -14.22 -15.21 -0.47
CA ASP A 186 -14.06 -16.63 -0.80
C ASP A 186 -13.69 -17.41 0.47
N PRO A 187 -14.42 -18.48 0.85
CA PRO A 187 -14.12 -19.29 2.03
C PRO A 187 -12.72 -19.94 2.02
N ALA A 188 -12.02 -19.95 0.88
CA ALA A 188 -10.64 -20.38 0.79
C ALA A 188 -9.64 -19.39 1.40
N HIS A 189 -10.06 -18.14 1.69
CA HIS A 189 -9.23 -17.09 2.27
C HIS A 189 -9.75 -16.70 3.65
N ASP A 190 -8.84 -16.62 4.63
CA ASP A 190 -9.15 -16.29 6.02
C ASP A 190 -8.56 -14.91 6.34
N ILE A 191 -9.20 -13.87 5.82
CA ILE A 191 -8.74 -12.49 6.01
C ILE A 191 -9.10 -12.02 7.42
N GLN A 192 -8.06 -11.69 8.18
CA GLN A 192 -8.17 -11.15 9.53
C GLN A 192 -8.36 -9.63 9.49
N TRP A 193 -7.53 -8.94 8.71
CA TRP A 193 -7.52 -7.49 8.62
C TRP A 193 -7.16 -7.01 7.22
N ILE A 194 -7.77 -5.90 6.82
CA ILE A 194 -7.35 -5.12 5.65
C ILE A 194 -6.49 -3.96 6.16
N LEU A 195 -5.28 -3.81 5.62
CA LEU A 195 -4.33 -2.76 5.99
C LEU A 195 -3.94 -1.95 4.75
N GLY A 196 -4.15 -0.64 4.82
CA GLY A 196 -3.76 0.30 3.76
C GLY A 196 -2.38 0.90 3.96
N CYS A 197 -2.03 1.91 3.16
CA CYS A 197 -0.77 2.65 3.33
C CYS A 197 -0.92 3.92 4.19
N HIS A 198 -2.11 4.49 4.32
CA HIS A 198 -2.31 5.74 5.06
C HIS A 198 -3.44 5.66 6.08
N ILE A 199 -3.45 6.63 6.99
CA ILE A 199 -4.60 6.94 7.85
C ILE A 199 -4.85 8.44 7.77
N GLU A 200 -6.00 8.81 7.21
CA GLU A 200 -6.43 10.20 7.05
C GLU A 200 -7.75 10.48 7.77
N GLN A 201 -8.52 9.43 8.08
CA GLN A 201 -9.71 9.51 8.92
C GLN A 201 -9.35 9.64 10.40
N LYS A 202 -10.23 10.32 11.13
CA LYS A 202 -10.26 10.30 12.59
C LYS A 202 -10.95 9.02 13.06
N LYS A 203 -10.88 8.75 14.36
CA LYS A 203 -11.70 7.73 15.03
C LYS A 203 -13.20 8.05 14.97
N THR A 204 -13.55 9.32 14.78
CA THR A 204 -14.93 9.77 14.59
C THR A 204 -15.38 9.47 13.16
N PRO A 205 -16.46 8.70 12.96
CA PRO A 205 -17.07 8.46 11.66
C PRO A 205 -17.24 9.72 10.81
N PHE A 206 -16.97 9.60 9.50
CA PHE A 206 -17.15 10.67 8.51
C PHE A 206 -16.28 11.92 8.72
N GLU A 207 -15.27 11.87 9.57
CA GLU A 207 -14.34 12.97 9.79
C GLU A 207 -12.93 12.62 9.33
N GLU A 208 -12.38 13.44 8.45
CA GLU A 208 -10.97 13.35 8.02
C GLU A 208 -10.13 14.51 8.56
N TYR A 209 -8.83 14.28 8.61
CA TYR A 209 -7.86 15.35 8.78
C TYR A 209 -7.66 16.10 7.46
N PRO A 210 -7.46 17.43 7.50
CA PRO A 210 -7.01 18.17 6.32
C PRO A 210 -5.72 17.56 5.73
N VAL A 211 -5.59 17.60 4.41
CA VAL A 211 -4.33 17.28 3.70
C VAL A 211 -3.19 18.10 4.33
N GLY A 212 -1.99 17.51 4.46
CA GLY A 212 -0.84 18.16 5.09
C GLY A 212 -0.77 18.05 6.62
N THR A 213 -1.77 17.45 7.27
CA THR A 213 -1.78 17.34 8.75
C THR A 213 -0.74 16.35 9.26
N ARG A 214 0.31 16.85 9.92
CA ARG A 214 1.39 16.02 10.49
C ARG A 214 1.06 15.38 11.83
N ARG A 215 0.23 16.03 12.66
CA ARG A 215 -0.13 15.56 14.01
C ARG A 215 -1.61 15.16 14.04
N GLN A 216 -1.85 13.86 14.13
CA GLN A 216 -3.18 13.26 14.09
C GLN A 216 -3.44 12.43 15.37
N PRO A 217 -3.67 13.07 16.53
CA PRO A 217 -3.77 12.36 17.82
C PRO A 217 -4.98 11.43 17.90
N ASP A 218 -6.03 11.73 17.14
CA ASP A 218 -7.28 10.98 17.07
C ASP A 218 -7.41 10.20 15.75
N GLU A 219 -6.30 9.78 15.15
CA GLU A 219 -6.31 8.97 13.91
C GLU A 219 -7.04 7.63 14.09
N HIS A 220 -7.77 7.21 13.05
CA HIS A 220 -8.39 5.89 12.97
C HIS A 220 -7.35 4.77 13.20
N PRO A 221 -7.70 3.61 13.76
CA PRO A 221 -6.78 2.46 13.75
C PRO A 221 -6.36 2.06 12.33
N LEU A 222 -5.19 1.43 12.15
CA LEU A 222 -4.78 0.96 10.82
C LEU A 222 -5.73 -0.12 10.28
N GLN A 223 -6.12 -1.04 11.14
CA GLN A 223 -6.84 -2.23 10.74
C GLN A 223 -8.30 -1.94 10.40
N LEU A 224 -8.71 -2.43 9.23
CA LEU A 224 -10.09 -2.43 8.77
C LEU A 224 -10.65 -3.85 8.78
N ASN A 225 -11.92 -3.97 9.18
CA ASN A 225 -12.65 -5.23 9.06
C ASN A 225 -13.09 -5.45 7.61
N LEU A 226 -13.29 -6.72 7.23
CA LEU A 226 -13.71 -7.12 5.89
C LEU A 226 -15.01 -6.44 5.42
N SER A 227 -15.91 -6.08 6.36
CA SER A 227 -17.16 -5.37 6.07
C SER A 227 -16.97 -4.04 5.35
N ILE A 228 -15.76 -3.44 5.42
CA ILE A 228 -15.44 -2.23 4.65
C ILE A 228 -15.69 -2.43 3.16
N LEU A 229 -15.42 -3.62 2.62
CA LEU A 229 -15.58 -3.90 1.19
C LEU A 229 -17.05 -3.85 0.76
N ASP A 230 -18.00 -4.15 1.66
CA ASP A 230 -19.42 -3.97 1.38
C ASP A 230 -19.82 -2.49 1.33
N ASP A 231 -19.23 -1.65 2.19
CA ASP A 231 -19.47 -0.21 2.17
C ASP A 231 -18.83 0.45 0.95
N MET A 232 -17.69 -0.07 0.51
CA MET A 232 -17.06 0.34 -0.75
C MET A 232 -17.96 0.02 -1.94
N GLU A 233 -18.47 -1.21 -2.06
CA GLU A 233 -19.39 -1.59 -3.15
C GLU A 233 -20.63 -0.69 -3.20
N LYS A 234 -21.27 -0.40 -2.06
CA LYS A 234 -22.39 0.56 -2.01
C LYS A 234 -22.00 1.95 -2.50
N GLY A 235 -20.74 2.33 -2.32
CA GLY A 235 -20.19 3.58 -2.85
C GLY A 235 -19.93 3.53 -4.35
N LEU A 236 -19.46 2.39 -4.87
CA LEU A 236 -19.20 2.18 -6.30
C LEU A 236 -20.48 2.32 -7.16
N ASP A 237 -21.65 1.97 -6.63
CA ASP A 237 -22.93 2.17 -7.30
C ASP A 237 -23.27 3.64 -7.56
N LYS A 238 -22.69 4.56 -6.77
CA LYS A 238 -22.85 6.00 -6.96
C LYS A 238 -21.92 6.56 -8.04
N LEU A 239 -20.88 5.81 -8.41
CA LEU A 239 -19.89 6.20 -9.40
C LEU A 239 -20.35 5.83 -10.81
N HIS A 240 -20.30 6.79 -11.72
CA HIS A 240 -20.65 6.61 -13.12
C HIS A 240 -19.76 7.45 -14.02
N VAL A 241 -19.49 6.94 -15.23
CA VAL A 241 -18.74 7.67 -16.26
C VAL A 241 -19.48 8.97 -16.60
N GLY A 242 -18.76 10.08 -16.59
CA GLY A 242 -19.32 11.42 -16.86
C GLY A 242 -19.85 12.14 -15.62
N MET A 243 -19.67 11.60 -14.41
CA MET A 243 -19.95 12.33 -13.18
C MET A 243 -19.02 13.54 -13.00
N ASN A 244 -19.46 14.53 -12.23
CA ASN A 244 -18.61 15.64 -11.85
C ASN A 244 -17.58 15.21 -10.78
N PRO A 245 -16.37 15.81 -10.78
CA PRO A 245 -15.43 15.68 -9.67
C PRO A 245 -16.05 16.07 -8.35
N GLY A 246 -15.58 15.45 -7.27
CA GLY A 246 -16.08 15.74 -5.93
C GLY A 246 -15.71 14.67 -4.94
N GLN A 247 -16.21 14.84 -3.72
CA GLN A 247 -15.93 13.94 -2.60
C GLN A 247 -17.23 13.32 -2.07
N ILE A 248 -17.20 12.01 -1.82
CA ILE A 248 -18.31 11.28 -1.19
C ILE A 248 -17.82 10.67 0.11
N MET A 249 -18.36 11.14 1.24
CA MET A 249 -17.96 10.68 2.57
C MET A 249 -18.64 9.37 2.97
N PHE A 250 -17.86 8.48 3.56
CA PHE A 250 -18.30 7.25 4.24
C PHE A 250 -17.79 7.24 5.66
N LYS A 251 -18.21 6.24 6.44
CA LYS A 251 -17.84 6.11 7.85
C LYS A 251 -16.34 6.00 8.05
N GLU A 252 -15.70 5.16 7.24
CA GLU A 252 -14.30 4.76 7.42
C GLU A 252 -13.38 5.30 6.32
N PHE A 253 -13.91 5.95 5.28
CA PHE A 253 -13.14 6.45 4.13
C PHE A 253 -13.92 7.54 3.39
N SER A 254 -13.32 8.16 2.38
CA SER A 254 -14.01 9.02 1.43
C SER A 254 -13.57 8.70 -0.01
N TRP A 255 -14.49 8.76 -0.97
CA TRP A 255 -14.12 8.74 -2.39
C TRP A 255 -13.77 10.15 -2.83
N VAL A 256 -12.60 10.34 -3.44
CA VAL A 256 -12.23 11.61 -4.06
C VAL A 256 -12.12 11.40 -5.58
N ILE A 257 -13.12 11.88 -6.31
CA ILE A 257 -13.23 11.74 -7.75
C ILE A 257 -12.61 12.96 -8.43
N GLU A 258 -11.65 12.74 -9.32
CA GLU A 258 -10.83 13.80 -9.89
C GLU A 258 -10.72 13.75 -11.42
N VAL A 259 -10.49 14.92 -12.04
CA VAL A 259 -10.38 15.06 -13.51
C VAL A 259 -9.07 14.49 -14.04
N THR A 260 -7.99 14.58 -13.26
CA THR A 260 -6.65 14.19 -13.67
C THR A 260 -6.22 12.87 -13.02
N ASN A 261 -5.34 12.14 -13.69
CA ASN A 261 -4.83 10.84 -13.24
C ASN A 261 -3.86 10.93 -12.05
N ASN A 262 -3.60 12.11 -11.47
CA ASN A 262 -2.35 12.31 -10.73
C ASN A 262 -2.29 13.50 -9.74
N MET A 263 -3.39 13.97 -9.12
CA MET A 263 -3.25 15.14 -8.22
C MET A 263 -2.33 14.92 -7.02
N ARG A 264 -2.18 13.69 -6.49
CA ARG A 264 -1.13 13.42 -5.48
C ARG A 264 0.28 13.73 -5.99
N GLN A 265 0.55 13.61 -7.30
CA GLN A 265 1.79 14.08 -7.91
C GLN A 265 1.79 15.60 -8.15
N GLU A 266 0.64 16.21 -8.49
CA GLU A 266 0.51 17.64 -8.79
C GLU A 266 0.52 18.54 -7.54
N TRP A 267 0.12 18.04 -6.35
CA TRP A 267 0.24 18.78 -5.07
C TRP A 267 1.68 19.18 -4.76
N ARG A 268 2.65 18.49 -5.37
CA ARG A 268 4.06 18.84 -5.35
C ARG A 268 4.39 20.19 -6.02
N HIS A 269 3.59 20.66 -6.99
CA HIS A 269 3.86 21.94 -7.66
C HIS A 269 3.47 23.15 -6.79
N ASN A 270 2.48 23.02 -5.90
CA ASN A 270 2.02 24.15 -5.10
C ASN A 270 2.77 24.31 -3.76
N ASP A 271 3.33 23.22 -3.21
CA ASP A 271 4.13 23.27 -1.97
C ASP A 271 5.63 23.55 -2.19
N GLN A 272 6.06 23.76 -3.45
CA GLN A 272 7.40 24.27 -3.78
C GLN A 272 7.48 25.80 -3.93
N LEU A 273 6.40 26.53 -3.66
CA LEU A 273 6.54 27.96 -3.42
C LEU A 273 7.31 28.14 -2.10
N PRO A 274 8.50 28.78 -2.10
CA PRO A 274 9.19 29.06 -0.85
C PRO A 274 8.21 29.83 0.03
N LEU A 275 8.10 29.43 1.30
CA LEU A 275 7.47 30.25 2.33
C LEU A 275 8.12 31.63 2.23
N SER A 276 7.39 32.59 1.68
CA SER A 276 7.82 33.98 1.65
C SER A 276 8.03 34.39 3.10
N THR A 277 9.27 34.80 3.40
CA THR A 277 9.76 35.31 4.68
C THR A 277 8.81 36.30 5.33
#